data_AF-A0A228QNM8-F1
#
_entry.id   AF-A0A228QNM8-F1
#
_cell.length_a   1.000
_cell.length_b   1.000
_cell.length_c   1.000
_cell.angle_alpha   90.00
_cell.angle_beta   90.00
_cell.angle_gamma   90.00
#
_symmetry.space_group_name_H-M   'P 1'
#
loop_
_entity.id
_entity.type
_entity.pdbx_description
1 polymer ?
#
loop_
_entity_poly.entity_id
_entity_poly.type
_entity_poly.pdbx_seq_one_letter_code
_entity_poly.pdbx_strand_id
1 'polypeptide(L)'
;MMKTLHYAALSLWIAATPAAAFAAGTCPAADTAARAAIDAQHLVQQVRNPQGDGGGNVDVSPPLRDALRAYKQALVGAIDARLACSDEHVDQAALKRTFAAALGVPAQSAAPKNGESAFGRNPDVDVERGGTSRPLLFVRAGFDIACGDDNLLTAYAWENGGWRRVLRWQADDYKDIGGAYGGGFWFSALPGGQVAVVHGTPWCSSRWSRFGADVVAPANGSTAQRTLFRTEHGYVIDDDAIRFKVRPDGFELRTTVGSLDSEVITRPGIFRYRVDGDTVQRVQPAALNGRDFVDEWLKVDDALAREWSEPAAAAAALKTRQAFNAESKAPDTGFAYGPVRGCSDSKDRFQVELDLTGKSGETVARRYALIRQERNGFTMLGLRNSAEPACRGANLMPQH
;
A
#
# COMPACT_ATOMS: atom_id res chain seq x y z
N MET A 1 28.47 -66.63 53.75
CA MET A 1 28.44 -65.47 54.68
C MET A 1 27.53 -64.42 54.06
N MET A 2 26.61 -63.91 54.88
CA MET A 2 25.50 -63.02 54.52
C MET A 2 25.93 -61.77 53.74
N LYS A 3 25.10 -61.33 52.78
CA LYS A 3 24.32 -60.09 52.93
C LYS A 3 23.30 -59.90 51.80
N THR A 4 22.05 -59.88 52.25
CA THR A 4 20.82 -59.40 51.62
C THR A 4 20.94 -57.94 51.19
N LEU A 5 20.39 -57.61 50.01
CA LEU A 5 20.09 -56.24 49.60
C LEU A 5 18.64 -56.17 49.12
N HIS A 6 17.87 -55.36 49.84
CA HIS A 6 16.45 -55.10 49.62
C HIS A 6 16.24 -54.19 48.41
N TYR A 7 15.34 -54.59 47.50
CA TYR A 7 14.78 -53.71 46.49
C TYR A 7 13.60 -52.93 47.11
N ALA A 8 13.77 -51.62 47.26
CA ALA A 8 12.70 -50.70 47.60
C ALA A 8 11.99 -50.28 46.30
N ALA A 9 10.69 -50.60 46.21
CA ALA A 9 9.80 -50.12 45.15
C ALA A 9 9.42 -48.66 45.43
N LEU A 10 9.81 -47.74 44.55
CA LEU A 10 9.38 -46.34 44.59
C LEU A 10 8.14 -46.19 43.70
N SER A 11 6.96 -46.13 44.31
CA SER A 11 5.69 -45.85 43.64
C SER A 11 5.61 -44.35 43.32
N LEU A 12 5.81 -43.98 42.05
CA LEU A 12 5.61 -42.62 41.56
C LEU A 12 4.09 -42.34 41.43
N TRP A 13 3.54 -41.53 42.33
CA TRP A 13 2.19 -40.97 42.19
C TRP A 13 2.23 -39.82 41.17
N ILE A 14 1.69 -40.07 39.97
CA ILE A 14 1.41 -39.01 38.99
C ILE A 14 0.11 -38.34 39.44
N ALA A 15 0.24 -37.20 40.13
CA ALA A 15 -0.88 -36.30 40.36
C ALA A 15 -1.26 -35.65 39.02
N ALA A 16 -2.29 -36.18 38.37
CA ALA A 16 -2.95 -35.52 37.25
C ALA A 16 -3.65 -34.27 37.79
N THR A 17 -2.98 -33.12 37.71
CA THR A 17 -3.65 -31.83 37.86
C THR A 17 -4.66 -31.69 36.73
N PRO A 18 -5.95 -31.44 37.01
CA PRO A 18 -6.91 -31.16 35.96
C PRO A 18 -6.45 -29.87 35.27
N ALA A 19 -6.08 -29.99 34.00
CA ALA A 19 -6.00 -28.83 33.13
C ALA A 19 -7.41 -28.22 33.12
N ALA A 20 -7.56 -27.07 33.77
CA ALA A 20 -8.74 -26.25 33.62
C ALA A 20 -8.82 -25.88 32.13
N ALA A 21 -9.65 -26.61 31.40
CA ALA A 21 -10.16 -26.13 30.13
C ALA A 21 -10.92 -24.85 30.46
N PHE A 22 -10.29 -23.69 30.23
CA PHE A 22 -11.01 -22.44 30.12
C PHE A 22 -11.96 -22.63 28.95
N ALA A 23 -13.20 -23.02 29.26
CA ALA A 23 -14.31 -22.88 28.35
C ALA A 23 -14.26 -21.42 27.89
N ALA A 24 -14.10 -21.22 26.58
CA ALA A 24 -14.19 -19.90 25.97
C ALA A 24 -15.45 -19.26 26.51
N GLY A 25 -15.29 -18.26 27.39
CA GLY A 25 -16.42 -17.58 28.01
C GLY A 25 -17.33 -17.09 26.90
N THR A 26 -18.62 -17.42 26.99
CA THR A 26 -19.58 -16.89 26.04
C THR A 26 -19.52 -15.36 26.14
N CYS A 27 -19.41 -14.68 25.00
CA CYS A 27 -19.42 -13.24 24.91
C CYS A 27 -20.68 -12.84 24.12
N PRO A 28 -21.87 -12.81 24.76
CA PRO A 28 -23.14 -12.62 24.07
C PRO A 28 -23.20 -11.31 23.26
N ALA A 29 -22.53 -10.27 23.75
CA ALA A 29 -22.41 -9.00 23.05
C ALA A 29 -21.66 -9.14 21.73
N ALA A 30 -20.56 -9.89 21.70
CA ALA A 30 -19.83 -10.17 20.46
C ALA A 30 -20.64 -11.01 19.49
N ASP A 31 -21.38 -12.00 19.99
CA ASP A 31 -22.22 -12.84 19.13
C ASP A 31 -23.39 -12.03 18.52
N THR A 32 -23.96 -11.09 19.28
CA THR A 32 -25.00 -10.17 18.80
C THR A 32 -24.45 -9.21 17.75
N ALA A 33 -23.28 -8.62 17.99
CA ALA A 33 -22.63 -7.71 17.04
C ALA A 33 -22.20 -8.43 15.76
N ALA A 34 -21.73 -9.68 15.86
CA ALA A 34 -21.39 -10.51 14.71
C ALA A 34 -22.61 -10.82 13.84
N ARG A 35 -23.77 -11.15 14.45
CA ARG A 35 -25.03 -11.30 13.71
C ARG A 35 -25.44 -10.03 12.99
N ALA A 36 -25.33 -8.87 13.65
CA ALA A 36 -25.61 -7.59 13.01
C ALA A 36 -24.69 -7.30 11.80
N ALA A 37 -23.42 -7.72 11.86
CA ALA A 37 -22.51 -7.65 10.72
C ALA A 37 -22.95 -8.57 9.56
N ILE A 38 -23.37 -9.81 9.85
CA ILE A 38 -23.92 -10.74 8.85
C ILE A 38 -25.21 -10.19 8.23
N ASP A 39 -26.12 -9.63 9.03
CA ASP A 39 -27.36 -9.03 8.53
C ASP A 39 -27.07 -7.83 7.61
N ALA A 40 -26.13 -6.97 7.99
CA ALA A 40 -25.69 -5.84 7.17
C ALA A 40 -25.00 -6.31 5.87
N GLN A 41 -24.23 -7.40 5.92
CA GLN A 41 -23.65 -8.02 4.73
C GLN A 41 -24.74 -8.50 3.76
N HIS A 42 -25.76 -9.19 4.27
CA HIS A 42 -26.89 -9.65 3.45
C HIS A 42 -27.64 -8.48 2.83
N LEU A 43 -27.79 -7.36 3.54
CA LEU A 43 -28.38 -6.15 2.98
C LEU A 43 -27.55 -5.62 1.80
N VAL A 44 -26.22 -5.53 1.92
CA VAL A 44 -25.33 -5.13 0.80
C VAL A 44 -25.53 -6.04 -0.42
N GLN A 45 -25.65 -7.35 -0.19
CA GLN A 45 -25.85 -8.34 -1.26
C GLN A 45 -27.22 -8.23 -1.95
N GLN A 46 -28.23 -7.69 -1.25
CA GLN A 46 -29.59 -7.52 -1.77
C GLN A 46 -29.81 -6.19 -2.51
N VAL A 47 -28.98 -5.17 -2.24
CA VAL A 47 -29.09 -3.88 -2.93
C VAL A 47 -28.70 -4.05 -4.40
N ARG A 48 -29.64 -3.73 -5.30
CA ARG A 48 -29.37 -3.71 -6.73
C ARG A 48 -28.49 -2.53 -7.08
N ASN A 49 -27.36 -2.81 -7.71
CA ASN A 49 -26.54 -1.79 -8.34
C ASN A 49 -26.83 -1.78 -9.85
N PRO A 50 -27.21 -0.63 -10.45
CA PRO A 50 -27.33 -0.54 -11.90
C PRO A 50 -26.03 -0.97 -12.55
N GLN A 51 -26.09 -1.75 -13.63
CA GLN A 51 -24.91 -2.07 -14.42
C GLN A 51 -24.40 -0.78 -15.05
N GLY A 52 -23.09 -0.49 -14.87
CA GLY A 52 -22.43 0.63 -15.53
C GLY A 52 -22.46 0.48 -17.05
N ASP A 53 -22.20 1.58 -17.75
CA ASP A 53 -22.21 1.70 -19.22
C ASP A 53 -21.10 0.90 -19.95
N GLY A 54 -20.36 0.05 -19.25
CA GLY A 54 -19.25 -0.72 -19.79
C GLY A 54 -17.91 0.02 -19.84
N GLY A 55 -17.84 1.27 -19.34
CA GLY A 55 -16.60 2.06 -19.29
C GLY A 55 -15.55 1.60 -18.28
N GLY A 56 -15.78 0.48 -17.58
CA GLY A 56 -14.88 -0.08 -16.57
C GLY A 56 -14.95 0.57 -15.19
N ASN A 57 -15.67 1.68 -15.06
CA ASN A 57 -16.04 2.25 -13.78
C ASN A 57 -17.40 1.67 -13.35
N VAL A 58 -17.43 0.92 -12.24
CA VAL A 58 -18.68 0.45 -11.67
C VAL A 58 -19.12 1.47 -10.64
N ASP A 59 -20.09 2.29 -11.00
CA ASP A 59 -20.70 3.26 -10.09
C ASP A 59 -21.30 2.54 -8.87
N VAL A 60 -21.19 3.14 -7.70
CA VAL A 60 -21.83 2.67 -6.47
C VAL A 60 -23.01 3.57 -6.18
N SER A 61 -24.21 3.04 -6.43
CA SER A 61 -25.46 3.76 -6.20
C SER A 61 -25.59 4.25 -4.74
N PRO A 62 -26.28 5.38 -4.48
CA PRO A 62 -26.44 5.88 -3.11
C PRO A 62 -26.96 4.84 -2.11
N PRO A 63 -27.99 4.02 -2.41
CA PRO A 63 -28.44 2.97 -1.48
C PRO A 63 -27.36 1.92 -1.18
N LEU A 64 -26.53 1.59 -2.17
CA LEU A 64 -25.42 0.65 -1.98
C LEU A 64 -24.31 1.27 -1.13
N ARG A 65 -24.00 2.56 -1.31
CA ARG A 65 -23.05 3.29 -0.46
C ARG A 65 -23.49 3.30 1.00
N ASP A 66 -24.78 3.55 1.25
CA ASP A 66 -25.34 3.52 2.60
C ASP A 66 -25.26 2.12 3.22
N ALA A 67 -25.60 1.07 2.46
CA ALA A 67 -25.49 -0.32 2.90
C ALA A 67 -24.03 -0.71 3.20
N LEU A 68 -23.08 -0.32 2.35
CA LEU A 68 -21.65 -0.57 2.56
C LEU A 68 -21.13 0.16 3.81
N ARG A 69 -21.54 1.42 4.04
CA ARG A 69 -21.19 2.17 5.25
C ARG A 69 -21.71 1.47 6.50
N ALA A 70 -22.96 1.02 6.48
CA ALA A 70 -23.58 0.27 7.58
C ALA A 70 -22.85 -1.06 7.82
N TYR A 71 -22.48 -1.78 6.76
CA TYR A 71 -21.74 -3.04 6.87
C TYR A 71 -20.34 -2.84 7.48
N LYS A 72 -19.55 -1.88 6.98
CA LYS A 72 -18.25 -1.53 7.58
C LYS A 72 -18.38 -1.13 9.05
N GLN A 73 -19.42 -0.37 9.41
CA GLN A 73 -19.70 -0.02 10.80
C GLN A 73 -20.02 -1.24 11.66
N ALA A 74 -20.81 -2.19 11.15
CA ALA A 74 -21.17 -3.41 11.86
C ALA A 74 -19.96 -4.35 12.04
N LEU A 75 -19.09 -4.47 11.02
CA LEU A 75 -17.81 -5.20 11.13
C LEU A 75 -16.95 -4.65 12.27
N VAL A 76 -16.77 -3.33 12.31
CA VAL A 76 -16.02 -2.66 13.38
C VAL A 76 -16.67 -2.91 14.75
N GLY A 77 -18.00 -2.87 14.84
CA GLY A 77 -18.73 -3.18 16.08
C GLY A 77 -18.54 -4.62 16.54
N ALA A 78 -18.52 -5.59 15.62
CA ALA A 78 -18.26 -6.99 15.93
C ALA A 78 -16.82 -7.21 16.45
N ILE A 79 -15.84 -6.52 15.85
CA ILE A 79 -14.45 -6.55 16.29
C ILE A 79 -14.32 -5.98 17.70
N ASP A 80 -14.86 -4.78 17.95
CA ASP A 80 -14.85 -4.13 19.26
C ASP A 80 -15.46 -5.02 20.34
N ALA A 81 -16.65 -5.59 20.08
CA ALA A 81 -17.37 -6.40 21.05
C ALA A 81 -16.62 -7.69 21.41
N ARG A 82 -15.93 -8.31 20.45
CA ARG A 82 -15.09 -9.50 20.72
C ARG A 82 -13.86 -9.13 21.54
N LEU A 83 -13.20 -8.03 21.22
CA LEU A 83 -12.02 -7.56 21.95
C LEU A 83 -12.35 -7.09 23.36
N ALA A 84 -13.56 -6.56 23.60
CA ALA A 84 -14.04 -6.23 24.94
C ALA A 84 -14.13 -7.46 25.88
N CYS A 85 -14.22 -8.68 25.31
CA CYS A 85 -14.23 -9.94 26.03
C CYS A 85 -12.87 -10.67 26.01
N SER A 86 -11.82 -10.04 25.47
CA SER A 86 -10.50 -10.63 25.30
C SER A 86 -9.49 -10.01 26.26
N ASP A 87 -8.50 -10.78 26.68
CA ASP A 87 -7.38 -10.28 27.49
C ASP A 87 -6.22 -9.73 26.62
N GLU A 88 -5.23 -9.12 27.28
CA GLU A 88 -4.03 -8.54 26.65
C GLU A 88 -3.22 -9.53 25.83
N HIS A 89 -3.19 -10.79 26.27
CA HIS A 89 -2.35 -11.86 25.74
C HIS A 89 -3.12 -12.75 24.75
N VAL A 90 -4.29 -12.30 24.28
CA VAL A 90 -5.12 -13.05 23.32
C VAL A 90 -4.28 -13.55 22.14
N ASP A 91 -4.34 -14.85 21.89
CA ASP A 91 -3.65 -15.49 20.78
C ASP A 91 -4.24 -15.04 19.44
N GLN A 92 -3.37 -14.55 18.54
CA GLN A 92 -3.79 -13.97 17.27
C GLN A 92 -4.46 -15.00 16.36
N ALA A 93 -3.94 -16.23 16.32
CA ALA A 93 -4.48 -17.29 15.49
C ALA A 93 -5.83 -17.80 16.00
N ALA A 94 -6.01 -17.91 17.31
CA ALA A 94 -7.30 -18.22 17.94
C ALA A 94 -8.31 -17.10 17.71
N LEU A 95 -7.90 -15.83 17.84
CA LEU A 95 -8.76 -14.68 17.61
C LEU A 95 -9.20 -14.57 16.14
N LYS A 96 -8.27 -14.77 15.19
CA LYS A 96 -8.59 -14.85 13.75
C LYS A 96 -9.64 -15.93 13.46
N ARG A 97 -9.45 -17.15 13.99
CA ARG A 97 -10.43 -18.23 13.84
C ARG A 97 -11.78 -17.89 14.45
N THR A 98 -11.78 -17.21 15.60
CA THR A 98 -13.00 -16.77 16.27
C THR A 98 -13.75 -15.74 15.43
N PHE A 99 -13.06 -14.75 14.87
CA PHE A 99 -13.66 -13.79 13.95
C PHE A 99 -14.17 -14.46 12.67
N ALA A 100 -13.38 -15.34 12.07
CA ALA A 100 -13.78 -16.04 10.86
C ALA A 100 -15.07 -16.84 11.06
N ALA A 101 -15.18 -17.57 12.16
CA ALA A 101 -16.39 -18.31 12.51
C ALA A 101 -17.58 -17.39 12.80
N ALA A 102 -17.36 -16.31 13.57
CA ALA A 102 -18.44 -15.39 13.97
C ALA A 102 -18.98 -14.56 12.80
N LEU A 103 -18.13 -14.19 11.84
CA LEU A 103 -18.49 -13.35 10.69
C LEU A 103 -18.88 -14.17 9.44
N GLY A 104 -18.92 -15.50 9.54
CA GLY A 104 -19.31 -16.36 8.42
C GLY A 104 -18.30 -16.34 7.26
N VAL A 105 -17.00 -16.21 7.57
CA VAL A 105 -15.93 -16.29 6.56
C VAL A 105 -15.98 -17.66 5.89
N PRO A 106 -16.17 -17.74 4.56
CA PRO A 106 -16.31 -19.01 3.88
C PRO A 106 -14.96 -19.72 3.81
N ALA A 107 -14.99 -21.07 3.88
CA ALA A 107 -13.78 -21.87 3.71
C ALA A 107 -13.20 -21.80 2.28
N GLN A 108 -14.04 -21.45 1.30
CA GLN A 108 -13.66 -21.27 -0.10
C GLN A 108 -14.41 -20.06 -0.67
N SER A 109 -13.70 -19.19 -1.39
CA SER A 109 -14.31 -18.06 -2.08
C SER A 109 -15.24 -18.56 -3.19
N ALA A 110 -16.44 -17.98 -3.26
CA ALA A 110 -17.43 -18.31 -4.27
C ALA A 110 -17.63 -17.14 -5.23
N ALA A 111 -17.46 -17.41 -6.52
CA ALA A 111 -17.79 -16.43 -7.56
C ALA A 111 -19.28 -16.05 -7.50
N PRO A 112 -19.64 -14.79 -7.79
CA PRO A 112 -21.04 -14.40 -7.92
C PRO A 112 -21.68 -15.17 -9.08
N LYS A 113 -22.90 -15.70 -8.87
CA LYS A 113 -23.69 -16.26 -9.97
C LYS A 113 -24.25 -15.14 -10.84
N ASN A 114 -24.63 -15.46 -12.08
CA ASN A 114 -25.23 -14.49 -13.00
C ASN A 114 -26.42 -13.77 -12.34
N GLY A 115 -26.33 -12.44 -12.23
CA GLY A 115 -27.37 -11.59 -11.63
C GLY A 115 -27.28 -11.40 -10.11
N GLU A 116 -26.35 -12.06 -9.41
CA GLU A 116 -26.07 -11.79 -8.00
C GLU A 116 -25.15 -10.56 -7.84
N SER A 117 -25.32 -9.82 -6.75
CA SER A 117 -24.41 -8.72 -6.39
C SER A 117 -23.03 -9.28 -6.06
N ALA A 118 -21.98 -8.65 -6.61
CA ALA A 118 -20.59 -8.92 -6.22
C ALA A 118 -20.24 -8.30 -4.85
N PHE A 119 -21.02 -7.31 -4.39
CA PHE A 119 -20.72 -6.53 -3.19
C PHE A 119 -21.01 -7.31 -1.90
N GLY A 120 -20.06 -7.25 -0.96
CA GLY A 120 -20.18 -7.86 0.36
C GLY A 120 -20.05 -9.38 0.36
N ARG A 121 -19.51 -10.00 -0.71
CA ARG A 121 -19.26 -11.45 -0.73
C ARG A 121 -17.90 -11.79 -0.12
N ASN A 122 -17.69 -13.08 0.10
CA ASN A 122 -16.42 -13.67 0.53
C ASN A 122 -15.70 -12.83 1.60
N PRO A 123 -16.35 -12.57 2.75
CA PRO A 123 -15.73 -11.79 3.80
C PRO A 123 -14.47 -12.50 4.27
N ASP A 124 -13.46 -11.72 4.60
CA ASP A 124 -12.17 -12.20 5.09
C ASP A 124 -11.76 -11.37 6.31
N VAL A 125 -10.98 -11.99 7.19
CA VAL A 125 -10.46 -11.34 8.39
C VAL A 125 -9.05 -11.79 8.67
N ASP A 126 -8.20 -10.83 8.99
CA ASP A 126 -6.84 -11.09 9.43
C ASP A 126 -6.53 -10.37 10.73
N VAL A 127 -5.68 -11.00 11.55
CA VAL A 127 -5.31 -10.50 12.87
C VAL A 127 -3.80 -10.61 13.00
N GLU A 128 -3.16 -9.47 13.24
CA GLU A 128 -1.71 -9.37 13.39
C GLU A 128 -1.37 -8.48 14.59
N ARG A 129 -0.33 -8.82 15.36
CA ARG A 129 0.30 -7.88 16.29
C ARG A 129 1.54 -7.27 15.66
N GLY A 130 1.65 -5.95 15.77
CA GLY A 130 2.81 -5.22 15.31
C GLY A 130 3.17 -4.06 16.23
N GLY A 131 4.33 -3.46 15.99
CA GLY A 131 4.84 -2.35 16.80
C GLY A 131 5.67 -2.81 17.99
N THR A 132 6.75 -2.08 18.27
CA THR A 132 7.74 -2.44 19.28
C THR A 132 7.57 -1.64 20.57
N SER A 133 7.39 -0.32 20.47
CA SER A 133 7.27 0.58 21.62
C SER A 133 5.87 0.63 22.23
N ARG A 134 4.84 0.43 21.40
CA ARG A 134 3.44 0.32 21.79
C ARG A 134 2.81 -0.78 20.94
N PRO A 135 2.83 -2.04 21.41
CA PRO A 135 2.26 -3.16 20.66
C PRO A 135 0.80 -2.87 20.31
N LEU A 136 0.48 -3.00 19.04
CA LEU A 136 -0.86 -2.85 18.50
C LEU A 136 -1.36 -4.22 18.04
N LEU A 137 -2.65 -4.46 18.27
CA LEU A 137 -3.39 -5.56 17.65
C LEU A 137 -4.15 -4.99 16.45
N PHE A 138 -3.73 -5.36 15.25
CA PHE A 138 -4.39 -5.03 14.01
C PHE A 138 -5.45 -6.07 13.68
N VAL A 139 -6.60 -5.60 13.20
CA VAL A 139 -7.65 -6.44 12.61
C VAL A 139 -8.02 -5.85 11.26
N ARG A 140 -7.72 -6.58 10.18
CA ARG A 140 -8.20 -6.24 8.83
C ARG A 140 -9.46 -7.03 8.56
N ALA A 141 -10.51 -6.36 8.09
CA ALA A 141 -11.69 -7.02 7.54
C ALA A 141 -11.84 -6.61 6.07
N GLY A 142 -11.94 -7.60 5.19
CA GLY A 142 -12.10 -7.43 3.75
C GLY A 142 -13.36 -8.11 3.25
N PHE A 143 -13.85 -7.70 2.09
CA PHE A 143 -14.96 -8.35 1.38
C PHE A 143 -14.91 -7.99 -0.11
N ASP A 144 -15.50 -8.84 -0.94
CA ASP A 144 -15.53 -8.63 -2.38
C ASP A 144 -16.45 -7.45 -2.76
N ILE A 145 -16.03 -6.76 -3.81
CA ILE A 145 -16.87 -5.84 -4.59
C ILE A 145 -16.74 -6.19 -6.07
N ALA A 146 -17.34 -5.41 -6.97
CA ALA A 146 -17.11 -5.63 -8.39
C ALA A 146 -15.62 -5.40 -8.73
N CYS A 147 -15.00 -6.39 -9.41
CA CYS A 147 -13.62 -6.33 -9.93
C CYS A 147 -12.52 -6.13 -8.88
N GLY A 148 -12.75 -6.59 -7.66
CA GLY A 148 -11.77 -6.55 -6.58
C GLY A 148 -12.44 -6.69 -5.23
N ASP A 149 -11.82 -6.08 -4.24
CA ASP A 149 -12.20 -6.14 -2.84
C ASP A 149 -12.25 -4.73 -2.22
N ASP A 150 -12.79 -4.64 -1.02
CA ASP A 150 -12.71 -3.44 -0.18
C ASP A 150 -12.32 -3.87 1.23
N ASN A 151 -11.47 -3.08 1.87
CA ASN A 151 -10.89 -3.39 3.16
C ASN A 151 -11.09 -2.24 4.15
N LEU A 152 -11.21 -2.62 5.41
CA LEU A 152 -10.99 -1.73 6.55
C LEU A 152 -9.93 -2.33 7.46
N LEU A 153 -9.17 -1.45 8.09
CA LEU A 153 -8.17 -1.77 9.09
C LEU A 153 -8.54 -1.07 10.40
N THR A 154 -8.62 -1.84 11.47
CA THR A 154 -8.63 -1.31 12.83
C THR A 154 -7.35 -1.70 13.55
N ALA A 155 -6.90 -0.85 14.47
CA ALA A 155 -5.83 -1.20 15.40
C ALA A 155 -6.24 -0.87 16.82
N TYR A 156 -5.81 -1.70 17.75
CA TYR A 156 -6.15 -1.63 19.16
C TYR A 156 -4.89 -1.60 20.01
N ALA A 157 -4.89 -0.74 21.02
CA ALA A 157 -3.88 -0.73 22.08
C ALA A 157 -4.52 -1.28 23.36
N TRP A 158 -3.73 -2.00 24.17
CA TRP A 158 -4.15 -2.40 25.50
C TRP A 158 -3.94 -1.22 26.46
N GLU A 159 -5.04 -0.70 27.01
CA GLU A 159 -5.04 0.49 27.87
C GLU A 159 -6.04 0.29 29.01
N ASN A 160 -5.63 0.63 30.24
CA ASN A 160 -6.50 0.57 31.43
C ASN A 160 -7.21 -0.79 31.63
N GLY A 161 -6.52 -1.89 31.29
CA GLY A 161 -7.06 -3.24 31.46
C GLY A 161 -8.05 -3.67 30.38
N GLY A 162 -8.08 -3.00 29.22
CA GLY A 162 -8.90 -3.43 28.09
C GLY A 162 -8.34 -3.01 26.74
N TRP A 163 -8.83 -3.65 25.67
CA TRP A 163 -8.53 -3.25 24.30
C TRP A 163 -9.28 -1.97 23.93
N ARG A 164 -8.52 -0.93 23.57
CA ARG A 164 -9.08 0.33 23.06
C ARG A 164 -8.72 0.49 21.59
N ARG A 165 -9.72 0.79 20.74
CA ARG A 165 -9.47 1.13 19.35
C ARG A 165 -8.71 2.46 19.28
N VAL A 166 -7.57 2.44 18.59
CA VAL A 166 -6.70 3.60 18.36
C VAL A 166 -6.55 3.95 16.90
N LEU A 167 -6.91 3.04 15.99
CA LEU A 167 -6.95 3.28 14.55
C LEU A 167 -8.25 2.73 13.97
N ARG A 168 -8.87 3.51 13.08
CA ARG A 168 -9.83 3.04 12.09
C ARG A 168 -9.48 3.67 10.75
N TRP A 169 -9.17 2.82 9.78
CA TRP A 169 -8.83 3.20 8.42
C TRP A 169 -9.71 2.45 7.44
N GLN A 170 -10.42 3.16 6.58
CA GLN A 170 -11.30 2.58 5.58
C GLN A 170 -11.57 3.61 4.48
N ALA A 171 -11.96 3.14 3.29
CA ALA A 171 -12.55 4.03 2.31
C ALA A 171 -13.87 4.62 2.85
N ASP A 172 -14.04 5.92 2.66
CA ASP A 172 -15.25 6.68 2.98
C ASP A 172 -16.34 6.43 1.90
N ASP A 173 -17.17 7.42 1.63
CA ASP A 173 -18.24 7.36 0.63
C ASP A 173 -17.70 7.51 -0.79
N TYR A 174 -17.36 6.39 -1.41
CA TYR A 174 -16.88 6.36 -2.80
C TYR A 174 -18.02 6.23 -3.81
N LYS A 175 -17.95 7.01 -4.90
CA LYS A 175 -18.99 7.03 -5.95
C LYS A 175 -18.88 5.88 -6.94
N ASP A 176 -17.72 5.25 -7.02
CA ASP A 176 -17.40 4.13 -7.89
C ASP A 176 -16.35 3.22 -7.23
N ILE A 177 -16.21 1.99 -7.71
CA ILE A 177 -15.31 0.99 -7.14
C ILE A 177 -13.83 1.43 -7.08
N GLY A 178 -13.41 2.42 -7.88
CA GLY A 178 -12.05 2.96 -7.85
C GLY A 178 -11.73 3.71 -6.55
N GLY A 179 -12.75 4.08 -5.76
CA GLY A 179 -12.55 4.68 -4.44
C GLY A 179 -12.49 3.67 -3.28
N ALA A 180 -12.65 2.37 -3.53
CA ALA A 180 -12.49 1.34 -2.52
C ALA A 180 -11.01 1.07 -2.18
N TYR A 181 -10.74 0.53 -1.00
CA TYR A 181 -9.38 0.14 -0.60
C TYR A 181 -9.16 -1.35 -0.87
N GLY A 182 -8.79 -1.70 -2.10
CA GLY A 182 -8.63 -3.11 -2.53
C GLY A 182 -7.62 -3.25 -3.67
N GLY A 183 -7.62 -4.39 -4.36
CA GLY A 183 -6.56 -4.66 -5.36
C GLY A 183 -5.18 -4.85 -4.70
N GLY A 184 -5.20 -5.38 -3.48
CA GLY A 184 -4.06 -5.48 -2.58
C GLY A 184 -4.12 -4.47 -1.43
N PHE A 185 -3.86 -4.94 -0.21
CA PHE A 185 -3.94 -4.14 1.01
C PHE A 185 -2.83 -4.58 1.97
N TRP A 186 -1.90 -3.67 2.25
CA TRP A 186 -0.75 -3.91 3.12
C TRP A 186 -0.69 -2.85 4.21
N PHE A 187 -0.26 -3.24 5.40
CA PHE A 187 -0.08 -2.31 6.50
C PHE A 187 1.05 -2.77 7.41
N SER A 188 1.62 -1.85 8.18
CA SER A 188 2.52 -2.20 9.28
C SER A 188 2.71 -1.03 10.23
N ALA A 189 3.00 -1.35 11.50
CA ALA A 189 3.49 -0.37 12.44
C ALA A 189 4.92 0.04 12.09
N LEU A 190 5.18 1.35 12.05
CA LEU A 190 6.51 1.90 11.84
C LEU A 190 7.26 2.02 13.19
N PRO A 191 8.61 2.06 13.18
CA PRO A 191 9.40 2.17 14.42
C PRO A 191 9.03 3.36 15.31
N GLY A 192 8.56 4.46 14.72
CA GLY A 192 8.12 5.67 15.43
C GLY A 192 6.71 5.58 16.05
N GLY A 193 5.99 4.45 15.87
CA GLY A 193 4.64 4.25 16.39
C GLY A 193 3.49 4.69 15.48
N GLN A 194 3.80 5.28 14.31
CA GLN A 194 2.84 5.49 13.23
C GLN A 194 2.48 4.16 12.56
N VAL A 195 1.43 4.16 11.76
CA VAL A 195 1.03 3.02 10.92
C VAL A 195 1.08 3.45 9.46
N ALA A 196 1.82 2.71 8.65
CA ALA A 196 1.77 2.84 7.19
C ALA A 196 0.69 1.91 6.65
N VAL A 197 -0.15 2.41 5.75
CA VAL A 197 -1.19 1.64 5.04
C VAL A 197 -1.03 1.88 3.54
N VAL A 198 -1.13 0.82 2.75
CA VAL A 198 -0.95 0.83 1.30
C VAL A 198 -2.08 0.01 0.71
N HIS A 199 -2.75 0.54 -0.30
CA HIS A 199 -3.83 -0.17 -0.97
C HIS A 199 -3.85 0.16 -2.45
N GLY A 200 -4.27 -0.78 -3.29
CA GLY A 200 -4.62 -0.49 -4.67
C GLY A 200 -5.99 0.20 -4.79
N THR A 201 -6.48 0.26 -6.02
CA THR A 201 -7.86 0.63 -6.35
C THR A 201 -8.46 -0.43 -7.29
N PRO A 202 -9.60 -1.04 -6.96
CA PRO A 202 -10.31 -1.97 -7.85
C PRO A 202 -10.65 -1.36 -9.21
N TRP A 203 -10.50 -2.14 -10.29
CA TRP A 203 -10.70 -1.67 -11.65
C TRP A 203 -11.06 -2.80 -12.62
N CYS A 204 -12.05 -2.60 -13.50
CA CYS A 204 -12.57 -3.68 -14.35
C CYS A 204 -11.97 -3.77 -15.76
N SER A 205 -11.56 -2.65 -16.36
CA SER A 205 -11.34 -2.55 -17.82
C SER A 205 -9.87 -2.42 -18.24
N SER A 206 -8.96 -2.26 -17.29
CA SER A 206 -7.56 -1.93 -17.56
C SER A 206 -6.66 -2.45 -16.46
N ARG A 207 -5.44 -2.84 -16.83
CA ARG A 207 -4.36 -3.07 -15.85
C ARG A 207 -3.80 -1.76 -15.27
N TRP A 208 -4.08 -0.62 -15.91
CA TRP A 208 -3.68 0.69 -15.40
C TRP A 208 -4.62 1.13 -14.29
N SER A 209 -4.07 1.32 -13.10
CA SER A 209 -4.84 1.67 -11.90
C SER A 209 -4.04 2.63 -11.00
N ARG A 210 -4.51 2.87 -9.78
CA ARG A 210 -3.83 3.69 -8.78
C ARG A 210 -3.62 2.91 -7.49
N PHE A 211 -2.55 3.26 -6.77
CA PHE A 211 -2.40 2.84 -5.39
C PHE A 211 -2.30 4.07 -4.49
N GLY A 212 -2.83 3.94 -3.29
CA GLY A 212 -2.68 4.89 -2.19
C GLY A 212 -1.62 4.42 -1.20
N ALA A 213 -0.92 5.38 -0.60
CA ALA A 213 -0.09 5.14 0.58
C ALA A 213 -0.33 6.24 1.62
N ASP A 214 -0.60 5.81 2.85
CA ASP A 214 -0.94 6.67 3.96
C ASP A 214 -0.05 6.39 5.15
N VAL A 215 0.25 7.44 5.92
CA VAL A 215 0.87 7.32 7.24
C VAL A 215 -0.08 7.95 8.25
N VAL A 216 -0.45 7.17 9.25
CA VAL A 216 -1.43 7.56 10.27
C VAL A 216 -0.77 7.49 11.62
N ALA A 217 -0.90 8.55 12.41
CA ALA A 217 -0.64 8.51 13.85
C ALA A 217 -1.88 7.92 14.54
N PRO A 218 -1.79 6.76 15.19
CA PRO A 218 -2.90 6.23 15.98
C PRO A 218 -3.26 7.17 17.13
N ALA A 219 -4.51 7.08 17.61
CA ALA A 219 -4.94 7.80 18.80
C ALA A 219 -4.08 7.44 20.02
N ASN A 220 -3.84 8.42 20.89
CA ASN A 220 -3.06 8.24 22.11
C ASN A 220 -3.68 9.08 23.24
N GLY A 221 -4.23 8.41 24.26
CA GLY A 221 -4.94 9.08 25.35
C GLY A 221 -6.12 9.93 24.86
N SER A 222 -6.04 11.24 25.03
CA SER A 222 -7.03 12.21 24.55
C SER A 222 -6.78 12.70 23.13
N THR A 223 -5.60 12.42 22.55
CA THR A 223 -5.28 12.81 21.18
C THR A 223 -5.93 11.84 20.19
N ALA A 224 -6.77 12.37 19.31
CA ALA A 224 -7.40 11.61 18.24
C ALA A 224 -6.37 11.11 17.22
N GLN A 225 -6.71 10.05 16.48
CA GLN A 225 -5.91 9.61 15.34
C GLN A 225 -5.77 10.75 14.31
N ARG A 226 -4.65 10.81 13.59
CA ARG A 226 -4.40 11.83 12.55
C ARG A 226 -3.73 11.21 11.35
N THR A 227 -4.20 11.56 10.16
CA THR A 227 -3.48 11.28 8.91
C THR A 227 -2.32 12.28 8.81
N LEU A 228 -1.09 11.76 8.84
CA LEU A 228 0.13 12.55 8.72
C LEU A 228 0.53 12.75 7.27
N PHE A 229 0.22 11.77 6.42
CA PHE A 229 0.59 11.74 5.02
C PHE A 229 -0.39 10.91 4.22
N ARG A 230 -0.66 11.35 2.99
CA ARG A 230 -1.43 10.63 1.98
C ARG A 230 -0.85 10.94 0.61
N THR A 231 -0.72 9.92 -0.22
CA THR A 231 -0.29 10.05 -1.62
C THR A 231 -0.95 8.99 -2.47
N GLU A 232 -1.08 9.27 -3.76
CA GLU A 232 -1.58 8.33 -4.76
C GLU A 232 -0.66 8.35 -5.97
N HIS A 233 -0.46 7.19 -6.59
CA HIS A 233 0.35 7.06 -7.80
C HIS A 233 -0.31 6.11 -8.79
N GLY A 234 -0.12 6.40 -10.07
CA GLY A 234 -0.48 5.46 -11.13
C GLY A 234 0.47 4.26 -11.12
N TYR A 235 -0.09 3.06 -11.27
CA TYR A 235 0.66 1.82 -11.37
C TYR A 235 -0.02 0.85 -12.32
N VAL A 236 0.64 -0.28 -12.52
CA VAL A 236 0.12 -1.39 -13.30
C VAL A 236 -0.16 -2.56 -12.37
N ILE A 237 -1.37 -3.11 -12.49
CA ILE A 237 -1.77 -4.38 -11.90
C ILE A 237 -1.08 -5.50 -12.69
N ASP A 238 0.02 -6.00 -12.13
CA ASP A 238 0.78 -7.17 -12.60
C ASP A 238 0.79 -8.26 -11.50
N ASP A 239 1.34 -9.44 -11.78
CA ASP A 239 1.40 -10.55 -10.81
C ASP A 239 2.14 -10.19 -9.50
N ASP A 240 3.11 -9.25 -9.57
CA ASP A 240 3.88 -8.70 -8.44
C ASP A 240 3.47 -7.24 -8.12
N ALA A 241 2.17 -6.94 -8.17
CA ALA A 241 1.62 -5.59 -8.25
C ALA A 241 2.28 -4.56 -7.31
N ILE A 242 2.39 -4.86 -6.00
CA ILE A 242 3.04 -3.96 -5.03
C ILE A 242 3.84 -4.78 -4.01
N ARG A 243 5.12 -4.43 -3.86
CA ARG A 243 6.00 -4.94 -2.79
C ARG A 243 6.21 -3.86 -1.73
N PHE A 244 5.60 -4.05 -0.57
CA PHE A 244 5.72 -3.18 0.59
C PHE A 244 6.76 -3.71 1.60
N LYS A 245 7.63 -2.82 2.08
CA LYS A 245 8.65 -3.15 3.07
C LYS A 245 8.84 -2.03 4.09
N VAL A 246 8.77 -2.37 5.37
CA VAL A 246 9.16 -1.47 6.47
C VAL A 246 10.68 -1.33 6.53
N ARG A 247 11.14 -0.13 6.87
CA ARG A 247 12.54 0.23 7.06
C ARG A 247 12.74 0.87 8.43
N PRO A 248 13.97 0.90 8.96
CA PRO A 248 14.25 1.57 10.22
C PRO A 248 13.86 3.06 10.23
N ASP A 249 13.90 3.70 9.06
CA ASP A 249 13.63 5.12 8.85
C ASP A 249 12.24 5.40 8.25
N GLY A 250 11.41 4.39 8.00
CA GLY A 250 10.11 4.56 7.33
C GLY A 250 9.69 3.33 6.55
N PHE A 251 9.37 3.47 5.26
CA PHE A 251 8.94 2.35 4.42
C PHE A 251 9.28 2.55 2.93
N GLU A 252 9.18 1.48 2.16
CA GLU A 252 9.44 1.48 0.73
C GLU A 252 8.41 0.63 -0.01
N LEU A 253 7.98 1.15 -1.16
CA LEU A 253 7.11 0.47 -2.12
C LEU A 253 7.86 0.28 -3.42
N ARG A 254 7.70 -0.90 -4.02
CA ARG A 254 8.15 -1.18 -5.38
C ARG A 254 7.01 -1.77 -6.18
N THR A 255 6.81 -1.24 -7.38
CA THR A 255 5.71 -1.61 -8.28
C THR A 255 6.10 -1.29 -9.72
N THR A 256 5.30 -1.72 -10.70
CA THR A 256 5.40 -1.30 -12.09
C THR A 256 4.63 0.01 -12.29
N VAL A 257 5.25 1.02 -12.88
CA VAL A 257 4.65 2.34 -13.13
C VAL A 257 4.74 2.71 -14.62
N GLY A 258 3.94 3.68 -15.05
CA GLY A 258 4.02 4.20 -16.42
C GLY A 258 5.36 4.89 -16.70
N SER A 259 5.92 4.67 -17.89
CA SER A 259 7.04 5.42 -18.46
C SER A 259 6.53 6.65 -19.21
N LEU A 260 7.31 7.73 -19.29
CA LEU A 260 7.03 8.80 -20.27
C LEU A 260 7.30 8.34 -21.69
N ASP A 261 8.22 7.39 -21.87
CA ASP A 261 8.58 6.81 -23.17
C ASP A 261 7.49 5.82 -23.62
N SER A 262 6.81 6.19 -24.71
CA SER A 262 5.68 5.46 -25.26
C SER A 262 6.05 4.11 -25.87
N GLU A 263 7.32 3.85 -26.17
CA GLU A 263 7.76 2.55 -26.68
C GLU A 263 8.00 1.55 -25.55
N VAL A 264 8.49 2.02 -24.40
CA VAL A 264 8.71 1.19 -23.21
C VAL A 264 7.42 0.99 -22.42
N ILE A 265 6.54 2.01 -22.39
CA ILE A 265 5.22 2.04 -21.74
C ILE A 265 5.26 1.95 -20.21
N THR A 266 6.02 1.01 -19.63
CA THR A 266 6.11 0.74 -18.20
C THR A 266 7.54 0.58 -17.73
N ARG A 267 7.83 0.93 -16.48
CA ARG A 267 9.13 0.69 -15.85
C ARG A 267 8.98 0.34 -14.37
N PRO A 268 10.03 -0.17 -13.71
CA PRO A 268 10.06 -0.27 -12.26
C PRO A 268 9.94 1.12 -11.59
N GLY A 269 9.07 1.22 -10.59
CA GLY A 269 8.90 2.37 -9.71
C GLY A 269 9.40 2.08 -8.29
N ILE A 270 10.01 3.09 -7.65
CA ILE A 270 10.39 3.05 -6.24
C ILE A 270 9.79 4.26 -5.53
N PHE A 271 9.06 3.98 -4.45
CA PHE A 271 8.50 4.99 -3.57
C PHE A 271 9.01 4.74 -2.17
N ARG A 272 10.11 5.38 -1.83
CA ARG A 272 10.71 5.28 -0.50
C ARG A 272 10.36 6.52 0.32
N TYR A 273 9.86 6.30 1.52
CA TYR A 273 9.46 7.34 2.45
C TYR A 273 10.24 7.23 3.75
N ARG A 274 10.80 8.35 4.18
CA ARG A 274 11.32 8.54 5.53
C ARG A 274 10.22 9.14 6.40
N VAL A 275 10.07 8.61 7.61
CA VAL A 275 9.11 9.08 8.61
C VAL A 275 9.88 9.52 9.84
N ASP A 276 9.75 10.80 10.20
CA ASP A 276 10.37 11.41 11.38
C ASP A 276 9.30 12.20 12.16
N GLY A 277 8.84 11.61 13.26
CA GLY A 277 7.69 12.11 14.01
C GLY A 277 6.44 12.23 13.13
N ASP A 278 5.94 13.45 12.98
CA ASP A 278 4.77 13.77 12.15
C ASP A 278 5.13 14.09 10.69
N THR A 279 6.42 14.05 10.32
CA THR A 279 6.89 14.43 8.99
C THR A 279 7.16 13.19 8.14
N VAL A 280 6.59 13.16 6.94
CA VAL A 280 6.82 12.09 5.95
C VAL A 280 7.41 12.72 4.70
N GLN A 281 8.55 12.18 4.24
CA GLN A 281 9.29 12.71 3.09
C GLN A 281 9.63 11.59 2.12
N ARG A 282 9.41 11.81 0.82
CA ARG A 282 9.88 10.89 -0.22
C ARG A 282 11.38 11.08 -0.42
N VAL A 283 12.16 10.00 -0.28
CA VAL A 283 13.63 10.03 -0.29
C VAL A 283 14.21 9.07 -1.34
N GLN A 284 15.49 9.23 -1.64
CA GLN A 284 16.21 8.37 -2.58
C GLN A 284 16.46 6.94 -2.01
N PRO A 285 16.55 5.90 -2.85
CA PRO A 285 16.50 5.94 -4.31
C PRO A 285 15.05 6.05 -4.81
N ALA A 286 14.84 6.90 -5.82
CA ALA A 286 13.55 7.04 -6.49
C ALA A 286 13.42 6.16 -7.76
N ALA A 287 14.54 5.56 -8.19
CA ALA A 287 14.65 4.80 -9.43
C ALA A 287 15.79 3.78 -9.36
N LEU A 288 15.76 2.77 -10.22
CA LEU A 288 16.79 1.72 -10.30
C LEU A 288 18.02 2.12 -11.12
N ASN A 289 17.85 3.03 -12.09
CA ASN A 289 18.92 3.48 -12.97
C ASN A 289 18.74 4.97 -13.33
N GLY A 290 19.72 5.52 -14.05
CA GLY A 290 19.74 6.93 -14.40
C GLY A 290 18.63 7.36 -15.36
N ARG A 291 18.21 6.50 -16.31
CA ARG A 291 17.08 6.78 -17.22
C ARG A 291 15.79 6.91 -16.43
N ASP A 292 15.51 5.93 -15.57
CA ASP A 292 14.31 5.90 -14.73
C ASP A 292 14.30 7.05 -13.71
N PHE A 293 15.46 7.48 -13.23
CA PHE A 293 15.56 8.66 -12.36
C PHE A 293 15.15 9.94 -13.10
N VAL A 294 15.62 10.13 -14.33
CA VAL A 294 15.21 11.30 -15.14
C VAL A 294 13.71 11.24 -15.43
N ASP A 295 13.17 10.07 -15.73
CA ASP A 295 11.73 9.88 -15.91
C ASP A 295 10.92 10.27 -14.66
N GLU A 296 11.35 9.82 -13.48
CA GLU A 296 10.72 10.18 -12.22
C GLU A 296 10.86 11.68 -11.92
N TRP A 297 12.05 12.25 -12.11
CA TRP A 297 12.33 13.67 -11.89
C TRP A 297 11.46 14.58 -12.77
N LEU A 298 11.17 14.15 -14.00
CA LEU A 298 10.26 14.86 -14.91
C LEU A 298 8.79 14.83 -14.44
N LYS A 299 8.40 13.86 -13.61
CA LYS A 299 7.01 13.61 -13.15
C LYS A 299 6.67 14.20 -11.78
N VAL A 300 7.60 14.23 -10.83
CA VAL A 300 7.34 14.67 -9.45
C VAL A 300 7.04 16.17 -9.33
N ASP A 301 6.54 16.67 -8.21
CA ASP A 301 6.35 18.12 -8.05
C ASP A 301 7.67 18.92 -8.07
N ASP A 302 7.55 20.25 -8.17
CA ASP A 302 8.72 21.14 -8.24
C ASP A 302 9.55 21.16 -6.94
N ALA A 303 8.94 20.87 -5.78
CA ALA A 303 9.65 20.85 -4.51
C ALA A 303 10.58 19.62 -4.45
N LEU A 304 10.06 18.45 -4.79
CA LEU A 304 10.82 17.21 -4.79
C LEU A 304 11.86 17.17 -5.92
N ALA A 305 11.52 17.66 -7.12
CA ALA A 305 12.50 17.82 -8.18
C ALA A 305 13.63 18.79 -7.81
N ARG A 306 13.32 19.86 -7.05
CA ARG A 306 14.35 20.77 -6.50
C ARG A 306 15.28 20.03 -5.53
N GLU A 307 14.72 19.26 -4.61
CA GLU A 307 15.46 18.49 -3.61
C GLU A 307 16.37 17.45 -4.25
N TRP A 308 15.94 16.83 -5.35
CA TRP A 308 16.73 15.86 -6.11
C TRP A 308 17.70 16.50 -7.12
N SER A 309 17.83 17.82 -7.13
CA SER A 309 18.76 18.56 -7.99
C SER A 309 19.94 19.11 -7.20
N GLU A 310 21.06 19.30 -7.89
CA GLU A 310 22.23 20.01 -7.36
C GLU A 310 21.81 21.44 -6.95
N PRO A 311 21.96 21.84 -5.67
CA PRO A 311 21.41 23.11 -5.17
C PRO A 311 21.79 24.34 -6.00
N ALA A 312 23.04 24.40 -6.48
CA ALA A 312 23.53 25.51 -7.30
C ALA A 312 22.86 25.60 -8.69
N ALA A 313 22.35 24.49 -9.21
CA ALA A 313 21.73 24.41 -10.53
C ALA A 313 20.21 24.21 -10.49
N ALA A 314 19.63 23.92 -9.32
CA ALA A 314 18.26 23.46 -9.18
C ALA A 314 17.22 24.44 -9.76
N ALA A 315 17.38 25.75 -9.53
CA ALA A 315 16.46 26.75 -10.08
C ALA A 315 16.47 26.77 -11.62
N ALA A 316 17.66 26.69 -12.22
CA ALA A 316 17.80 26.65 -13.67
C ALA A 316 17.25 25.33 -14.24
N ALA A 317 17.55 24.20 -13.60
CA ALA A 317 17.06 22.89 -14.00
C ALA A 317 15.52 22.83 -14.01
N LEU A 318 14.87 23.36 -12.97
CA LEU A 318 13.40 23.40 -12.89
C LEU A 318 12.79 24.30 -13.96
N LYS A 319 13.38 25.46 -14.24
CA LYS A 319 12.90 26.33 -15.33
C LYS A 319 12.95 25.60 -16.67
N THR A 320 14.06 24.93 -16.97
CA THR A 320 14.20 24.15 -18.21
C THR A 320 13.24 22.95 -18.23
N ARG A 321 13.03 22.30 -17.09
CA ARG A 321 12.06 21.20 -16.94
C ARG A 321 10.65 21.64 -17.28
N GLN A 322 10.21 22.77 -16.75
CA GLN A 322 8.89 23.32 -17.03
C GLN A 322 8.70 23.62 -18.52
N ALA A 323 9.71 24.21 -19.17
CA ALA A 323 9.72 24.42 -20.61
C ALA A 323 9.65 23.10 -21.39
N PHE A 324 10.49 22.11 -21.03
CA PHE A 324 10.48 20.79 -21.66
C PHE A 324 9.14 20.07 -21.50
N ASN A 325 8.56 20.06 -20.29
CA ASN A 325 7.26 19.43 -20.03
C ASN A 325 6.10 20.12 -20.78
N ALA A 326 6.22 21.42 -21.08
CA ALA A 326 5.26 22.13 -21.93
C ALA A 326 5.43 21.74 -23.40
N GLU A 327 6.67 21.69 -23.89
CA GLU A 327 7.00 21.25 -25.25
C GLU A 327 6.57 19.80 -25.50
N SER A 328 6.85 18.87 -24.58
CA SER A 328 6.55 17.45 -24.71
C SER A 328 5.05 17.12 -24.69
N LYS A 329 4.21 18.09 -24.31
CA LYS A 329 2.74 17.97 -24.30
C LYS A 329 2.08 18.73 -25.45
N ALA A 330 2.87 19.38 -26.30
CA ALA A 330 2.35 20.07 -27.46
C ALA A 330 1.68 19.06 -28.42
N PRO A 331 0.64 19.46 -29.17
CA PRO A 331 0.04 18.62 -30.19
C PRO A 331 1.10 18.08 -31.16
N ASP A 332 0.90 16.86 -31.65
CA ASP A 332 1.79 16.19 -32.61
C ASP A 332 3.25 16.01 -32.12
N THR A 333 3.51 16.19 -30.82
CA THR A 333 4.82 15.95 -30.20
C THR A 333 4.79 14.66 -29.37
N GLY A 334 5.69 13.74 -29.68
CA GLY A 334 5.97 12.55 -28.88
C GLY A 334 7.25 12.71 -28.06
N PHE A 335 7.54 11.68 -27.26
CA PHE A 335 8.72 11.65 -26.41
C PHE A 335 9.31 10.23 -26.33
N ALA A 336 10.62 10.13 -26.46
CA ALA A 336 11.38 8.89 -26.31
C ALA A 336 12.70 9.14 -25.58
N TYR A 337 13.19 8.12 -24.87
CA TYR A 337 14.52 8.20 -24.26
C TYR A 337 15.60 7.68 -25.23
N GLY A 338 16.57 8.54 -25.52
CA GLY A 338 17.77 8.16 -26.25
C GLY A 338 18.80 7.40 -25.37
N PRO A 339 20.08 7.37 -25.79
CA PRO A 339 21.15 6.71 -25.05
C PRO A 339 21.45 7.35 -23.71
N VAL A 340 21.87 6.53 -22.74
CA VAL A 340 22.52 6.99 -21.50
C VAL A 340 24.02 6.81 -21.65
N ARG A 341 24.78 7.90 -21.57
CA ARG A 341 26.23 7.90 -21.79
C ARG A 341 26.97 8.34 -20.53
N GLY A 342 28.05 7.65 -20.19
CA GLY A 342 28.96 8.08 -19.12
C GLY A 342 29.82 9.26 -19.56
N CYS A 343 30.25 10.09 -18.61
CA CYS A 343 31.08 11.26 -18.88
C CYS A 343 32.55 10.97 -18.53
N SER A 344 33.47 11.36 -19.42
CA SER A 344 34.90 11.08 -19.25
C SER A 344 35.55 11.86 -18.10
N ASP A 345 34.90 12.93 -17.63
CA ASP A 345 35.36 13.76 -16.53
C ASP A 345 34.99 13.20 -15.14
N SER A 346 34.05 12.25 -15.06
CA SER A 346 33.74 11.52 -13.83
C SER A 346 32.97 10.23 -14.10
N LYS A 347 33.42 9.13 -13.48
CA LYS A 347 32.78 7.80 -13.54
C LYS A 347 31.34 7.78 -13.01
N ASP A 348 30.98 8.74 -12.17
CA ASP A 348 29.66 8.82 -11.53
C ASP A 348 28.75 9.81 -12.26
N ARG A 349 29.22 10.46 -13.35
CA ARG A 349 28.43 11.39 -14.15
C ARG A 349 27.94 10.73 -15.43
N PHE A 350 26.66 10.97 -15.71
CA PHE A 350 25.97 10.43 -16.89
C PHE A 350 25.15 11.52 -17.56
N GLN A 351 24.90 11.32 -18.85
CA GLN A 351 23.97 12.09 -19.64
C GLN A 351 22.87 11.17 -20.16
N VAL A 352 21.61 11.53 -19.94
CA VAL A 352 20.44 10.89 -20.52
C VAL A 352 19.93 11.76 -21.66
N GLU A 353 19.86 11.19 -22.86
CA GLU A 353 19.28 11.84 -24.03
C GLU A 353 17.76 11.73 -24.02
N LEU A 354 17.09 12.84 -24.35
CA LEU A 354 15.66 13.03 -24.35
C LEU A 354 15.25 13.52 -25.73
N ASP A 355 14.53 12.70 -26.47
CA ASP A 355 14.10 13.01 -27.83
C ASP A 355 12.64 13.47 -27.81
N LEU A 356 12.40 14.70 -28.26
CA LEU A 356 11.06 15.12 -28.67
C LEU A 356 10.89 14.69 -30.13
N THR A 357 9.82 13.95 -30.39
CA THR A 357 9.52 13.40 -31.72
C THR A 357 8.33 14.13 -32.35
N GLY A 358 8.33 14.25 -33.67
CA GLY A 358 7.18 14.76 -34.42
C GLY A 358 6.14 13.66 -34.67
N LYS A 359 5.07 14.02 -35.40
CA LYS A 359 3.96 13.11 -35.73
C LYS A 359 4.40 11.82 -36.44
N SER A 360 5.45 11.88 -37.25
CA SER A 360 6.01 10.73 -37.97
C SER A 360 7.11 10.00 -37.19
N GLY A 361 7.33 10.34 -35.92
CA GLY A 361 8.33 9.71 -35.05
C GLY A 361 9.76 10.21 -35.25
N GLU A 362 9.99 11.18 -36.13
CA GLU A 362 11.29 11.81 -36.34
C GLU A 362 11.68 12.69 -35.14
N THR A 363 12.94 12.68 -34.73
CA THR A 363 13.41 13.59 -33.67
C THR A 363 13.38 15.04 -34.16
N VAL A 364 12.56 15.87 -33.54
CA VAL A 364 12.44 17.31 -33.84
C VAL A 364 13.29 18.17 -32.91
N ALA A 365 13.54 17.70 -31.68
CA ALA A 365 14.43 18.35 -30.74
C ALA A 365 15.05 17.35 -29.77
N ARG A 366 16.26 17.67 -29.29
CA ARG A 366 16.94 16.91 -28.25
C ARG A 366 17.11 17.74 -27.00
N ARG A 367 17.00 17.08 -25.85
CA ARG A 367 17.46 17.58 -24.56
C ARG A 367 18.37 16.56 -23.90
N TYR A 368 19.17 17.03 -22.97
CA TYR A 368 20.18 16.23 -22.30
C TYR A 368 20.10 16.49 -20.80
N ALA A 369 19.67 15.48 -20.05
CA ALA A 369 19.67 15.51 -18.60
C ALA A 369 21.03 15.02 -18.10
N LEU A 370 21.77 15.88 -17.41
CA LEU A 370 23.01 15.52 -16.73
C LEU A 370 22.68 15.10 -15.31
N ILE A 371 23.17 13.93 -14.92
CA ILE A 371 22.93 13.35 -13.62
C ILE A 371 24.24 12.88 -13.00
N ARG A 372 24.26 12.82 -11.67
CA ARG A 372 25.31 12.19 -10.89
C ARG A 372 24.72 11.00 -10.14
N GLN A 373 25.36 9.84 -10.24
CA GLN A 373 25.04 8.69 -9.42
C GLN A 373 25.59 8.92 -8.01
N GLU A 374 24.71 8.75 -7.03
CA GLU A 374 25.04 8.80 -5.61
C GLU A 374 25.01 7.38 -5.04
N ARG A 375 25.57 7.20 -3.84
CA ARG A 375 25.57 5.88 -3.16
C ARG A 375 24.17 5.27 -3.03
N ASN A 376 23.15 6.11 -2.87
CA ASN A 376 21.78 5.70 -2.61
C ASN A 376 20.77 6.40 -3.53
N GLY A 377 21.13 6.67 -4.79
CA GLY A 377 20.22 7.29 -5.76
C GLY A 377 20.94 8.11 -6.81
N PHE A 378 20.29 9.17 -7.28
CA PHE A 378 20.84 10.08 -8.29
C PHE A 378 20.53 11.53 -7.92
N THR A 379 21.34 12.44 -8.44
CA THR A 379 21.13 13.89 -8.36
C THR A 379 21.09 14.47 -9.77
N MET A 380 20.10 15.33 -10.04
CA MET A 380 20.00 16.09 -11.27
C MET A 380 21.00 17.25 -11.25
N LEU A 381 21.95 17.25 -12.18
CA LEU A 381 22.93 18.33 -12.35
C LEU A 381 22.41 19.43 -13.28
N GLY A 382 21.49 19.09 -14.18
CA GLY A 382 20.83 20.07 -15.05
C GLY A 382 20.23 19.45 -16.30
N LEU A 383 19.38 20.23 -16.97
CA LEU A 383 18.75 19.89 -18.24
C LEU A 383 19.19 20.90 -19.31
N ARG A 384 19.72 20.42 -20.45
CA ARG A 384 20.38 21.24 -21.48
C ARG A 384 19.86 20.94 -22.88
N ASN A 385 20.07 21.88 -23.80
CA ASN A 385 19.72 21.76 -25.23
C ASN A 385 20.86 21.22 -26.10
N SER A 386 22.05 21.04 -25.53
CA SER A 386 23.23 20.51 -26.21
C SER A 386 23.86 19.40 -25.39
N ALA A 387 24.44 18.42 -26.09
CA ALA A 387 25.17 17.34 -25.47
C ALA A 387 26.42 17.90 -24.76
N GLU A 388 26.71 17.36 -23.58
CA GLU A 388 27.95 17.59 -22.85
C GLU A 388 29.10 16.91 -23.60
N PRO A 389 30.13 17.66 -24.05
CA PRO A 389 31.23 17.09 -24.83
C PRO A 389 31.95 15.93 -24.15
N ALA A 390 31.98 15.91 -22.81
CA ALA A 390 32.59 14.82 -22.04
C ALA A 390 31.77 13.52 -22.05
N CYS A 391 30.47 13.56 -22.36
CA CYS A 391 29.58 12.40 -22.27
C CYS A 391 29.38 11.74 -23.65
N ARG A 392 30.17 10.69 -23.92
CA ARG A 392 30.23 9.98 -25.21
C ARG A 392 30.37 8.47 -24.99
N GLY A 393 30.31 7.69 -26.06
CA GLY A 393 30.51 6.23 -26.00
C GLY A 393 29.21 5.44 -25.99
N ALA A 394 29.25 4.17 -25.59
CA ALA A 394 28.12 3.26 -25.67
C ALA A 394 26.91 3.69 -24.82
N ASN A 395 25.72 3.18 -25.17
CA ASN A 395 24.55 3.26 -24.29
C ASN A 395 24.75 2.33 -23.09
N LEU A 396 24.86 2.89 -21.90
CA LEU A 396 25.15 2.16 -20.66
C LEU A 396 23.89 1.63 -19.96
N MET A 397 22.72 2.14 -20.33
CA MET A 397 21.44 1.78 -19.71
C MET A 397 20.38 1.62 -20.81
N PRO A 398 20.33 0.46 -21.49
CA PRO A 398 19.30 0.16 -22.47
C PRO A 398 17.90 0.12 -21.83
N GLN A 399 16.87 0.25 -22.65
CA GLN A 399 15.47 0.07 -22.22
C GLN A 399 15.29 -1.36 -21.67
N HIS A 400 14.46 -1.50 -20.63
CA HIS A 400 14.10 -2.80 -20.05
C HIS A 400 12.90 -3.39 -20.76
#